data_AF-X1H119-F1
#
_entry.id   AF-X1H119-F1
#
_cell.length_a   1.000
_cell.length_b   1.000
_cell.length_c   1.000
_cell.angle_alpha   90.00
_cell.angle_beta   90.00
_cell.angle_gamma   90.00
#
_symmetry.space_group_name_H-M   'P 1'
#
loop_
_entity.id
_entity.type
_entity.pdbx_description
1 polymer ?
#
loop_
_entity_poly.entity_id
_entity_poly.type
_entity_poly.pdbx_seq_one_letter_code
_entity_poly.pdbx_strand_id
1 'polypeptide(L)'
;HGTLMKTLERFVSDSESGYFAHELKDLLHVGVRESLLRLVQQGRVSRERVSRSYLYCSKNASVRRRQLAVRQSKEGDIGVQFLVGPEQIPDEVKAAIVLFSALLDERQRRLFAGVEALQFGRNAERW
;
A
#
# COMPACT_ATOMS: atom_id res chain seq x y z
N HIS A 1 12.31 -21.72 13.08
CA HIS A 1 12.05 -20.79 11.96
C HIS A 1 10.87 -21.17 11.03
N GLY A 2 10.24 -22.35 11.14
CA GLY A 2 9.15 -22.75 10.23
C GLY A 2 7.79 -22.08 10.49
N THR A 3 7.47 -21.74 11.74
CA THR A 3 6.15 -21.24 12.14
C THR A 3 5.86 -19.86 11.56
N LEU A 4 6.79 -18.91 11.71
CA LEU A 4 6.62 -17.54 11.19
C LEU A 4 6.39 -17.51 9.67
N MET A 5 7.12 -18.32 8.89
CA MET A 5 6.93 -18.38 7.44
C MET A 5 5.55 -18.92 7.06
N LYS A 6 5.06 -19.96 7.75
CA LYS A 6 3.69 -20.48 7.53
C LYS A 6 2.63 -19.47 7.92
N THR A 7 2.83 -18.77 9.04
CA THR A 7 1.95 -17.70 9.50
C THR A 7 1.89 -16.59 8.45
N LEU A 8 3.02 -16.05 8.02
CA LEU A 8 3.09 -14.99 7.01
C LEU A 8 2.43 -15.39 5.68
N GLU A 9 2.68 -16.61 5.20
CA GLU A 9 2.01 -17.11 3.98
C GLU A 9 0.49 -17.13 4.14
N ARG A 10 -0.01 -17.59 5.30
CA ARG A 10 -1.44 -17.62 5.58
C ARG A 10 -2.04 -16.23 5.68
N PHE A 11 -1.41 -15.32 6.42
CA PHE A 11 -1.83 -13.92 6.51
C PHE A 11 -1.94 -13.27 5.13
N VAL A 12 -0.93 -13.45 4.28
CA VAL A 12 -0.94 -12.88 2.93
C VAL A 12 -1.96 -13.57 2.01
N SER A 13 -2.18 -14.87 2.17
CA SER A 13 -3.13 -15.62 1.33
C SER A 13 -4.58 -15.34 1.68
N ASP A 14 -4.87 -15.18 2.98
CA ASP A 14 -6.22 -14.93 3.52
C ASP A 14 -6.58 -13.43 3.49
N SER A 15 -5.61 -12.56 3.20
CA SER A 15 -5.82 -11.11 3.12
C SER A 15 -6.67 -10.71 1.91
N GLU A 16 -7.54 -9.72 2.12
CA GLU A 16 -8.32 -9.11 1.05
C GLU A 16 -7.53 -8.12 0.18
N SER A 17 -6.46 -7.50 0.72
CA SER A 17 -5.71 -6.41 0.05
C SER A 17 -4.19 -6.61 0.05
N GLY A 18 -3.72 -7.83 0.36
CA GLY A 18 -2.31 -8.11 0.61
C GLY A 18 -1.77 -7.31 1.80
N TYR A 19 -0.47 -7.40 2.04
CA TYR A 19 0.18 -6.65 3.13
C TYR A 19 1.52 -6.05 2.73
N PHE A 20 1.82 -4.87 3.27
CA PHE A 20 3.17 -4.32 3.30
C PHE A 20 3.98 -4.96 4.45
N ALA A 21 5.31 -4.90 4.34
CA ALA A 21 6.19 -5.43 5.38
C ALA A 21 6.05 -4.68 6.72
N HIS A 22 5.71 -3.39 6.70
CA HIS A 22 5.48 -2.62 7.94
C HIS A 22 4.17 -3.06 8.61
N GLU A 23 3.07 -3.20 7.86
CA GLU A 23 1.78 -3.69 8.39
C GLU A 23 1.93 -5.06 9.08
N LEU A 24 2.67 -6.00 8.47
CA LEU A 24 2.92 -7.32 9.07
C LEU A 24 3.84 -7.24 10.29
N LYS A 25 4.82 -6.34 10.29
CA LYS A 25 5.68 -6.10 11.47
C LYS A 25 4.86 -5.53 12.62
N ASP A 26 3.96 -4.59 12.33
CA ASP A 26 3.13 -3.93 13.33
C ASP A 26 2.08 -4.90 13.90
N LEU A 27 1.51 -5.77 13.06
CA LEU A 27 0.52 -6.76 13.47
C LEU A 27 1.13 -7.93 14.24
N LEU A 28 2.34 -8.38 13.87
CA LEU A 28 2.98 -9.54 14.49
C LEU A 28 4.05 -9.18 15.52
N HIS A 29 4.40 -7.90 15.64
CA HIS A 29 5.47 -7.36 16.50
C HIS A 29 6.84 -8.08 16.34
N VAL A 30 7.12 -8.66 15.17
CA VAL A 30 8.36 -9.40 14.89
C VAL A 30 9.01 -8.97 13.57
N GLY A 31 10.30 -9.26 13.42
CA GLY A 31 11.03 -9.03 12.17
C GLY A 31 10.55 -9.94 11.04
N VAL A 32 9.80 -9.39 10.08
CA VAL A 32 9.20 -10.17 8.97
C VAL A 32 10.01 -10.15 7.68
N ARG A 33 10.96 -9.22 7.50
CA ARG A 33 11.63 -8.95 6.22
C ARG A 33 12.36 -10.17 5.63
N GLU A 34 13.20 -10.84 6.42
CA GLU A 34 13.95 -12.01 5.94
C GLU A 34 13.02 -13.19 5.61
N SER A 35 11.98 -13.39 6.41
CA SER A 35 10.99 -14.45 6.21
C SER A 35 10.17 -14.21 4.93
N LEU A 36 9.76 -12.97 4.69
CA LEU A 36 9.07 -12.58 3.46
C LEU A 36 9.96 -12.73 2.23
N LEU A 37 11.23 -12.36 2.32
CA LEU A 37 12.18 -12.54 1.21
C LEU A 37 12.33 -14.03 0.83
N ARG A 38 12.47 -14.92 1.84
CA ARG A 38 12.51 -16.36 1.62
C ARG A 38 11.22 -16.89 1.00
N LEU A 39 10.05 -16.42 1.45
CA LEU A 39 8.76 -16.83 0.89
C LEU A 39 8.61 -16.44 -0.59
N VAL A 40 9.11 -15.26 -0.98
CA VAL A 40 9.15 -14.82 -2.38
C VAL A 40 10.10 -15.67 -3.21
N GLN A 41 11.32 -15.92 -2.71
CA GLN A 41 12.29 -16.79 -3.39
C GLN A 41 11.77 -18.22 -3.58
N GLN A 42 10.98 -18.72 -2.63
CA GLN A 42 10.32 -20.03 -2.70
C GLN A 42 9.04 -20.03 -3.57
N GLY A 43 8.63 -18.90 -4.13
CA GLY A 43 7.40 -18.79 -4.92
C GLY A 43 6.10 -19.03 -4.13
N ARG A 44 6.16 -18.96 -2.80
CA ARG A 44 5.01 -19.18 -1.91
C ARG A 44 4.16 -17.92 -1.76
N VAL A 45 4.78 -16.76 -1.93
CA VAL A 45 4.17 -15.43 -1.89
C VAL A 45 4.67 -14.65 -3.10
N SER A 46 3.81 -13.82 -3.66
CA SER A 46 4.19 -12.88 -4.72
C SER A 46 4.48 -11.50 -4.12
N ARG A 47 5.38 -10.74 -4.73
CA ARG A 47 5.57 -9.32 -4.38
C ARG A 47 5.23 -8.44 -5.58
N GLU A 48 4.54 -7.35 -5.34
CA GLU A 48 4.12 -6.38 -6.34
C GLU A 48 4.50 -4.97 -5.87
N ARG A 49 4.93 -4.11 -6.78
CA ARG A 49 5.28 -2.74 -6.43
C ARG A 49 4.02 -1.88 -6.43
N VAL A 50 3.65 -1.34 -5.27
CA VAL A 50 2.52 -0.42 -5.10
C VAL A 50 3.06 0.88 -4.50
N SER A 51 2.88 1.97 -5.24
CA SER A 51 3.46 3.28 -4.90
C SER A 51 4.99 3.21 -4.69
N ARG A 52 5.46 3.40 -3.45
CA ARG A 52 6.88 3.37 -3.06
C ARG A 52 7.29 2.10 -2.30
N SER A 53 6.37 1.16 -2.11
CA SER A 53 6.56 -0.03 -1.26
C SER A 53 6.21 -1.33 -1.98
N TYR A 54 6.69 -2.45 -1.44
CA TYR A 54 6.33 -3.79 -1.93
C TYR A 54 5.15 -4.34 -1.17
N LEU A 55 4.07 -4.62 -1.89
CA LEU A 55 2.91 -5.35 -1.41
C LEU A 55 3.15 -6.85 -1.59
N TYR A 56 3.06 -7.60 -0.50
CA TYR A 56 3.11 -9.05 -0.50
C TYR A 56 1.70 -9.60 -0.70
N CYS A 57 1.55 -10.43 -1.71
CA CYS A 57 0.28 -10.95 -2.22
C CYS A 57 0.31 -12.48 -2.32
N SER A 58 -0.86 -13.09 -2.42
CA SER A 58 -0.97 -14.53 -2.68
C SER A 58 -0.19 -14.92 -3.95
N LYS A 59 0.38 -16.14 -3.96
CA LYS A 59 0.97 -16.72 -5.18
C LYS A 59 -0.08 -16.98 -6.28
N ASN A 60 -1.35 -17.15 -5.90
CA ASN A 60 -2.42 -17.38 -6.86
C ASN A 60 -2.74 -16.08 -7.61
N ALA A 61 -2.56 -16.08 -8.93
CA ALA A 61 -2.71 -14.89 -9.77
C ALA A 61 -4.11 -14.26 -9.73
N SER A 62 -5.18 -15.06 -9.54
CA SER A 62 -6.54 -14.54 -9.43
C SER A 62 -6.79 -13.86 -8.08
N VAL A 63 -6.29 -14.45 -6.99
CA VAL A 63 -6.35 -13.83 -5.65
C VAL A 63 -5.50 -12.56 -5.62
N ARG A 64 -4.28 -12.62 -6.18
CA ARG A 64 -3.36 -11.48 -6.29
C ARG A 64 -3.99 -10.30 -7.03
N ARG A 65 -4.66 -10.54 -8.17
CA ARG A 65 -5.35 -9.47 -8.91
C ARG A 65 -6.44 -8.80 -8.06
N ARG A 66 -7.22 -9.59 -7.31
CA ARG A 66 -8.23 -9.06 -6.39
C ARG A 66 -7.59 -8.22 -5.27
N GLN A 67 -6.52 -8.73 -4.66
CA GLN A 67 -5.78 -8.03 -3.61
C GLN A 67 -5.24 -6.68 -4.08
N LEU A 68 -4.67 -6.64 -5.28
CA LEU A 68 -4.18 -5.40 -5.88
C LEU A 68 -5.30 -4.40 -6.15
N ALA A 69 -6.44 -4.85 -6.68
CA ALA A 69 -7.58 -3.98 -6.94
C ALA A 69 -8.11 -3.34 -5.64
N VAL A 70 -8.31 -4.15 -4.59
CA VAL A 70 -8.76 -3.66 -3.28
C VAL A 70 -7.72 -2.71 -2.68
N ARG A 71 -6.43 -3.01 -2.79
CA ARG A 71 -5.37 -2.13 -2.28
C ARG A 71 -5.34 -0.80 -3.01
N GLN A 72 -5.48 -0.79 -4.34
CA GLN A 72 -5.51 0.45 -5.13
C GLN A 72 -6.67 1.35 -4.74
N SER A 73 -7.87 0.80 -4.48
CA SER A 73 -9.00 1.57 -3.97
C SER A 73 -8.69 2.18 -2.60
N LYS A 74 -8.13 1.40 -1.66
CA LYS A 74 -7.75 1.89 -0.32
C LYS A 74 -6.68 2.99 -0.38
N GLU A 75 -5.63 2.81 -1.17
CA GLU A 75 -4.56 3.81 -1.31
C GLU A 75 -5.03 5.08 -2.04
N GLY A 76 -5.94 4.94 -3.01
CA GLY A 76 -6.58 6.08 -3.66
C GLY A 76 -7.41 6.90 -2.67
N ASP A 77 -8.21 6.25 -1.82
CA ASP A 77 -8.99 6.91 -0.78
C ASP A 77 -8.09 7.63 0.24
N ILE A 78 -7.00 6.99 0.69
CA ILE A 78 -6.03 7.61 1.61
C ILE A 78 -5.33 8.80 0.96
N GLY A 79 -4.96 8.71 -0.33
CA GLY A 79 -4.39 9.82 -1.07
C GLY A 79 -5.32 11.02 -1.08
N VAL A 80 -6.60 10.81 -1.37
CA VAL A 80 -7.64 11.87 -1.31
C VAL A 80 -7.76 12.42 0.11
N GLN A 81 -7.74 11.58 1.14
CA GLN A 81 -7.79 12.00 2.55
C GLN A 81 -6.55 12.79 3.00
N PHE A 82 -5.40 12.56 2.38
CA PHE A 82 -4.17 13.30 2.64
C PHE A 82 -4.18 14.67 1.96
N LEU A 83 -4.68 14.75 0.72
CA LEU A 83 -4.90 16.02 0.02
C LEU A 83 -5.96 16.89 0.70
N VAL A 84 -6.91 16.24 1.35
CA VAL A 84 -8.16 16.80 1.86
C VAL A 84 -8.25 16.34 3.31
N GLY A 85 -7.51 17.02 4.19
CA GLY A 85 -7.22 16.59 5.57
C GLY A 85 -8.41 16.04 6.38
N PRO A 86 -8.15 15.36 7.51
CA PRO A 86 -9.11 14.45 8.16
C PRO A 86 -10.36 15.12 8.78
N GLU A 87 -10.54 16.42 8.65
CA GLU A 87 -11.59 17.18 9.33
C GLU A 87 -12.67 17.67 8.35
N GLN A 88 -13.77 16.90 8.29
CA GLN A 88 -15.13 17.33 7.93
C GLN A 88 -15.30 18.13 6.64
N ILE A 89 -14.86 17.57 5.52
CA ILE A 89 -15.20 18.11 4.20
C ILE A 89 -16.45 17.39 3.65
N PRO A 90 -17.47 18.13 3.13
CA PRO A 90 -18.67 17.53 2.55
C PRO A 90 -18.33 16.54 1.43
N ASP A 91 -19.12 15.47 1.31
CA ASP A 91 -18.86 14.40 0.36
C ASP A 91 -18.86 14.88 -1.10
N GLU A 92 -19.58 15.95 -1.44
CA GLU A 92 -19.52 16.55 -2.78
C GLU A 92 -18.14 17.11 -3.11
N VAL A 93 -17.44 17.69 -2.13
CA VAL A 93 -16.10 18.25 -2.33
C VAL A 93 -15.06 17.13 -2.46
N LYS A 94 -15.19 16.05 -1.69
CA LYS A 94 -14.36 14.84 -1.87
C LYS A 94 -14.57 14.26 -3.27
N ALA A 95 -15.82 14.12 -3.71
CA ALA A 95 -16.15 13.61 -5.04
C ALA A 95 -15.59 14.50 -6.15
N ALA A 96 -15.67 15.83 -6.00
CA ALA A 96 -15.09 16.77 -6.95
C ALA A 96 -13.56 16.65 -7.05
N ILE A 97 -12.87 16.44 -5.92
CA ILE A 97 -11.41 16.27 -5.90
C ILE A 97 -10.99 14.92 -6.50
N VAL A 98 -11.73 13.85 -6.22
CA VAL A 98 -11.56 12.55 -6.89
C VAL A 98 -11.72 12.71 -8.40
N LEU A 99 -12.82 13.35 -8.85
CA LEU A 99 -13.09 13.58 -10.26
C LEU A 99 -12.01 14.44 -10.92
N PHE A 100 -11.59 15.52 -10.25
CA PHE A 100 -10.51 16.39 -10.71
C PHE A 100 -9.19 15.64 -10.84
N SER A 101 -8.81 14.84 -9.84
CA SER A 101 -7.57 14.05 -9.85
C SER A 101 -7.58 12.96 -10.94
N ALA A 102 -8.75 12.41 -11.26
CA ALA A 102 -8.95 11.46 -12.34
C ALA A 102 -8.85 12.11 -13.74
N LEU A 103 -9.09 13.42 -13.82
CA LEU A 103 -8.94 14.22 -15.05
C LEU A 103 -7.49 14.71 -15.27
N LEU A 104 -6.61 14.61 -14.27
CA LEU A 104 -5.21 14.96 -14.40
C LEU A 104 -4.44 13.90 -15.19
N ASP A 105 -3.64 14.35 -16.15
CA ASP A 105 -2.74 13.44 -16.86
C ASP A 105 -1.64 12.89 -15.93
N GLU A 106 -0.96 11.83 -16.35
CA GLU A 106 0.10 11.18 -15.56
C GLU A 106 1.28 12.13 -15.25
N ARG A 107 1.49 13.17 -16.07
CA ARG A 107 2.57 14.15 -15.88
C ARG A 107 2.20 15.16 -14.79
N GLN A 108 0.96 15.60 -14.74
CA GLN A 108 0.40 16.48 -13.72
C GLN A 108 0.30 15.78 -12.36
N ARG A 109 -0.15 14.51 -12.33
CA ARG A 109 -0.18 13.70 -11.09
C ARG A 109 1.21 13.52 -10.47
N ARG A 110 2.25 13.33 -11.29
CA ARG A 110 3.65 13.22 -10.81
C ARG A 110 4.23 14.54 -10.34
N LEU A 111 3.91 15.65 -10.98
CA LEU A 111 4.36 16.98 -10.55
C LEU A 111 3.80 17.31 -9.16
N PHE A 112 2.51 17.03 -8.95
CA PHE A 112 1.83 17.28 -7.69
C PHE A 112 2.41 16.44 -6.54
N ALA A 113 2.58 15.13 -6.74
CA ALA A 113 3.24 14.24 -5.78
C ALA A 113 4.71 14.61 -5.51
N GLY A 114 5.39 15.26 -6.46
CA GLY A 114 6.75 15.77 -6.29
C GLY A 114 6.81 16.99 -5.37
N VAL A 115 5.84 17.88 -5.45
CA VAL A 115 5.74 19.07 -4.58
C VAL A 115 5.43 18.67 -3.13
N GLU A 116 4.52 17.71 -2.92
CA GLU A 116 4.26 17.17 -1.58
C GLU A 116 5.49 16.52 -0.96
N ALA A 117 6.25 15.75 -1.74
CA ALA A 117 7.48 15.13 -1.26
C ALA A 117 8.53 16.16 -0.80
N LEU A 118 8.57 17.35 -1.40
CA LEU A 118 9.45 18.45 -1.00
C LEU A 118 8.96 19.21 0.23
N GLN A 119 7.65 19.30 0.43
CA GLN A 119 7.05 19.93 1.61
C GLN A 119 7.18 19.04 2.85
N PHE A 120 7.02 17.72 2.70
CA PHE A 120 7.14 16.75 3.81
C PHE A 120 8.54 16.18 4.00
N GLY A 121 9.42 16.23 2.99
CA GLY A 121 10.82 15.79 3.10
C GLY A 121 11.62 16.54 4.17
N ARG A 122 11.28 17.80 4.45
CA ARG A 122 11.88 18.59 5.55
C ARG A 122 11.40 18.20 6.96
N ASN A 123 10.38 17.34 7.07
CA ASN A 123 9.83 16.90 8.34
C ASN A 123 10.18 15.43 8.67
N ALA A 124 10.90 14.73 7.78
CA ALA A 124 11.25 13.32 7.94
C ALA A 124 12.57 13.08 8.71
N GLU A 125 13.38 14.11 8.97
CA GLU A 125 14.66 14.01 9.68
C GLU A 125 14.55 13.91 11.22
N ARG A 126 13.49 13.28 11.76
CA ARG A 126 13.37 13.09 13.22
C ARG A 126 13.01 11.71 13.75
N TRP A 127 12.98 10.65 12.94
CA TRP A 127 12.73 9.29 13.45
C TRP A 127 13.54 8.22 12.72
#